data_AF-A0A2H3DXP9-F1
#
_entry.id   AF-A0A2H3DXP9-F1
#
_cell.length_a   1.000
_cell.length_b   1.000
_cell.length_c   1.000
_cell.angle_alpha   90.00
_cell.angle_beta   90.00
_cell.angle_gamma   90.00
#
_symmetry.space_group_name_H-M   'P 1'
#
loop_
_entity.id
_entity.type
_entity.pdbx_description
1 polymer ?
#
loop_
_entity_poly.entity_id
_entity_poly.type
_entity_poly.pdbx_seq_one_letter_code
_entity_poly.pdbx_strand_id
1 'polypeptide(L)'
;MPLFVEILRHIVLFQNTFDTFKTLKLPPPSRSSRNGGLPSARAMQQRKRDMKGCLAVWIVWCCFMAYERFLEGIFSLFIPFYDEVKALTLLFLLVTRAKGAEPIYLHVIRPLLKPYTASVDALLDLARMFGDIIFVLSTFPIR
;
A
#
# COMPACT_ATOMS: atom_id res chain seq x y z
N MET A 1 -20.16 9.56 -14.34
CA MET A 1 -18.75 9.10 -14.47
C MET A 1 -18.38 7.90 -13.56
N PRO A 2 -19.27 6.94 -13.21
CA PRO A 2 -18.89 5.87 -12.27
C PRO A 2 -17.95 4.82 -12.90
N LEU A 3 -18.22 4.40 -14.14
CA LEU A 3 -17.47 3.32 -14.79
C LEU A 3 -15.98 3.64 -14.97
N PHE A 4 -15.65 4.89 -15.32
CA PHE A 4 -14.26 5.30 -15.54
C PHE A 4 -13.44 5.28 -14.24
N VAL A 5 -14.02 5.78 -13.14
CA VAL A 5 -13.42 5.76 -11.81
C VAL A 5 -13.24 4.32 -11.32
N GLU A 6 -14.24 3.45 -11.53
CA GLU A 6 -14.12 2.04 -11.18
C GLU A 6 -13.02 1.34 -11.97
N ILE A 7 -12.93 1.56 -13.28
CA ILE A 7 -11.84 1.01 -14.10
C ILE A 7 -10.47 1.48 -13.57
N LEU A 8 -10.32 2.77 -13.29
CA LEU A 8 -9.10 3.32 -12.70
C LEU A 8 -8.76 2.63 -11.37
N ARG A 9 -9.74 2.38 -10.51
CA ARG A 9 -9.50 1.69 -9.23
C ARG A 9 -8.97 0.28 -9.42
N HIS A 10 -9.57 -0.48 -10.33
CA HIS A 10 -9.12 -1.84 -10.62
C HIS A 10 -7.70 -1.83 -11.20
N ILE A 11 -7.38 -0.86 -12.07
CA ILE A 11 -6.01 -0.70 -12.61
C ILE A 11 -5.01 -0.36 -11.50
N VAL A 12 -5.32 0.61 -10.63
CA VAL A 12 -4.43 0.98 -9.51
C VAL A 12 -4.21 -0.21 -8.59
N LEU A 13 -5.28 -0.95 -8.25
CA LEU A 13 -5.20 -2.15 -7.41
C LEU A 13 -4.34 -3.24 -8.05
N PHE A 14 -4.53 -3.51 -9.35
CA PHE A 14 -3.73 -4.46 -10.09
C PHE A 14 -2.25 -4.09 -10.08
N GLN A 15 -1.93 -2.82 -10.38
CA GLN A 15 -0.55 -2.34 -10.35
C GLN A 15 0.06 -2.39 -8.94
N ASN A 16 -0.68 -2.02 -7.90
CA ASN A 16 -0.20 -2.11 -6.51
C ASN A 16 0.14 -3.55 -6.13
N THR A 17 -0.70 -4.49 -6.54
CA THR A 17 -0.46 -5.93 -6.33
C THR A 17 0.77 -6.41 -7.09
N PHE A 18 0.91 -6.00 -8.36
CA PHE A 18 2.04 -6.37 -9.20
C PHE A 18 3.38 -5.80 -8.70
N ASP A 19 3.40 -4.55 -8.25
CA ASP A 19 4.59 -3.92 -7.66
C ASP A 19 4.97 -4.56 -6.33
N THR A 20 3.98 -4.96 -5.52
CA THR A 20 4.21 -5.72 -4.29
C THR A 20 4.87 -7.06 -4.62
N PHE A 21 4.34 -7.79 -5.60
CA PHE A 21 4.94 -9.04 -6.05
C PHE A 21 6.39 -8.88 -6.53
N LYS A 22 6.68 -7.81 -7.29
CA LYS A 22 8.04 -7.51 -7.76
C LYS A 22 9.00 -7.15 -6.62
N THR A 23 8.56 -6.31 -5.68
CA THR A 23 9.42 -5.82 -4.58
C THR A 23 9.70 -6.88 -3.52
N LEU A 24 8.80 -7.85 -3.35
CA LEU A 24 9.01 -8.97 -2.43
C LEU A 24 10.08 -9.96 -2.92
N LYS A 25 10.26 -10.09 -4.24
CA LYS A 25 11.31 -10.95 -4.82
C LYS A 25 12.70 -10.52 -4.37
N LEU A 26 13.56 -11.51 -4.13
CA LEU A 26 14.96 -11.27 -3.79
C LEU A 26 15.70 -10.71 -5.01
N PRO A 27 16.61 -9.74 -4.82
CA PRO A 27 17.42 -9.23 -5.92
C PRO A 27 18.36 -10.32 -6.44
N PRO A 28 18.71 -10.31 -7.73
CA PRO A 28 19.57 -11.32 -8.31
C PRO A 28 20.95 -11.34 -7.62
N PRO A 29 21.62 -12.50 -7.60
CA PRO A 29 22.93 -12.64 -7.00
C PRO A 29 23.93 -11.69 -7.66
N SER A 30 24.85 -11.14 -6.87
CA SER A 30 25.92 -10.29 -7.40
C SER A 30 26.75 -11.08 -8.41
N ARG A 31 27.09 -10.48 -9.58
CA ARG A 31 27.99 -11.09 -10.58
C ARG A 31 29.40 -11.37 -10.04
N SER A 32 29.74 -10.85 -8.86
CA SER A 32 31.03 -11.10 -8.23
C SER A 32 31.09 -12.51 -7.65
N SER A 33 31.95 -13.36 -8.21
CA SER A 33 32.28 -14.70 -7.69
C SER A 33 32.68 -14.68 -6.20
N ARG A 34 33.21 -13.56 -5.72
CA ARG A 34 33.66 -13.37 -4.33
C ARG A 34 32.54 -13.37 -3.29
N ASN A 35 31.28 -13.17 -3.72
CA ASN A 35 30.12 -13.10 -2.83
C ASN A 35 29.34 -14.41 -2.72
N GLY A 36 29.82 -15.51 -3.32
CA GLY A 36 29.21 -16.84 -3.16
C GLY A 36 27.74 -16.92 -3.55
N GLY A 37 27.29 -16.11 -4.51
CA GLY A 37 25.88 -16.06 -4.93
C GLY A 37 24.95 -15.24 -4.03
N LEU A 38 25.47 -14.51 -3.04
CA LEU A 38 24.66 -13.60 -2.23
C LEU A 38 24.42 -12.25 -2.94
N PRO A 39 23.23 -11.64 -2.80
CA PRO A 39 22.95 -10.31 -3.34
C PRO A 39 23.82 -9.24 -2.68
N SER A 40 24.15 -8.17 -3.42
CA SER A 40 24.99 -7.09 -2.91
C SER A 40 24.28 -6.30 -1.80
N ALA A 41 25.04 -5.78 -0.83
CA ALA A 41 24.48 -4.95 0.25
C ALA A 41 23.71 -3.72 -0.30
N ARG A 42 24.18 -3.13 -1.41
CA ARG A 42 23.49 -2.03 -2.10
C ARG A 42 22.15 -2.47 -2.68
N ALA A 43 22.08 -3.65 -3.30
CA ALA A 43 20.82 -4.18 -3.84
C ALA A 43 19.80 -4.47 -2.72
N MET A 44 20.27 -4.98 -1.58
CA MET A 44 19.41 -5.18 -0.40
C MET A 44 18.90 -3.86 0.20
N GLN A 45 19.75 -2.83 0.26
CA GLN A 45 19.32 -1.50 0.70
C GLN A 45 18.32 -0.87 -0.26
N GLN A 46 18.50 -1.02 -1.57
CA GLN A 46 17.57 -0.52 -2.57
C GLN A 46 16.21 -1.22 -2.43
N ARG A 47 16.18 -2.55 -2.32
CA ARG A 47 14.95 -3.31 -2.07
C ARG A 47 14.21 -2.81 -0.83
N LYS A 48 14.92 -2.54 0.27
CA LYS A 48 14.30 -1.99 1.49
C LYS A 48 13.65 -0.63 1.25
N ARG A 49 14.24 0.23 0.41
CA ARG A 49 13.65 1.52 0.03
C ARG A 49 12.41 1.32 -0.85
N ASP A 50 12.51 0.45 -1.85
CA ASP A 50 11.40 0.14 -2.76
C ASP A 50 10.21 -0.48 -2.02
N MET A 51 10.46 -1.34 -1.03
CA MET A 51 9.42 -1.90 -0.15
C MET A 51 8.72 -0.81 0.66
N LYS A 52 9.46 0.17 1.20
CA LYS A 52 8.86 1.31 1.93
C LYS A 52 8.00 2.17 1.00
N GLY A 53 8.49 2.45 -0.21
CA GLY A 53 7.73 3.20 -1.21
C GLY A 53 6.44 2.46 -1.62
N CYS A 54 6.52 1.14 -1.82
CA CYS A 54 5.37 0.30 -2.09
C CYS A 54 4.33 0.34 -0.95
N LEU A 55 4.78 0.24 0.31
CA LEU A 55 3.89 0.39 1.47
C LEU A 55 3.25 1.78 1.55
N ALA A 56 3.99 2.85 1.24
CA ALA A 56 3.44 4.20 1.21
C ALA A 56 2.29 4.33 0.19
N VAL A 57 2.44 3.73 -1.01
CA VAL A 57 1.37 3.67 -2.02
C VAL A 57 0.13 2.96 -1.48
N TRP A 58 0.30 1.81 -0.81
CA TRP A 58 -0.82 1.09 -0.19
C TRP A 58 -1.52 1.91 0.89
N ILE A 59 -0.77 2.58 1.75
CA ILE A 59 -1.36 3.40 2.83
C ILE A 59 -2.17 4.56 2.23
N VAL A 60 -1.59 5.29 1.27
CA VAL A 60 -2.29 6.39 0.58
C VAL A 60 -3.55 5.87 -0.14
N TRP A 61 -3.46 4.70 -0.78
CA TRP A 61 -4.59 4.05 -1.42
C TRP A 61 -5.72 3.71 -0.44
N CYS A 62 -5.39 3.10 0.70
CA CYS A 62 -6.36 2.78 1.74
C CYS A 62 -7.00 4.03 2.34
N CYS A 63 -6.24 5.10 2.56
CA CYS A 63 -6.77 6.39 3.00
C CYS A 63 -7.74 6.99 1.98
N PHE A 64 -7.40 6.92 0.68
CA PHE A 64 -8.28 7.38 -0.39
C PHE A 64 -9.60 6.59 -0.43
N MET A 65 -9.53 5.26 -0.34
CA MET A 65 -10.71 4.39 -0.28
C MET A 65 -11.59 4.66 0.95
N ALA A 66 -10.98 4.89 2.12
CA ALA A 66 -11.71 5.26 3.33
C ALA A 66 -12.39 6.63 3.15
N TYR A 67 -11.67 7.60 2.61
CA TYR A 67 -12.23 8.92 2.31
C TYR A 67 -13.44 8.84 1.38
N GLU A 68 -13.37 8.07 0.30
CA GLU A 68 -14.52 7.86 -0.59
C GLU A 68 -15.70 7.22 0.16
N ARG A 69 -15.45 6.19 0.95
CA ARG A 69 -16.52 5.52 1.73
C ARG A 69 -17.25 6.46 2.69
N PHE A 70 -16.53 7.34 3.38
CA PHE A 70 -17.10 8.16 4.46
C PHE A 70 -17.55 9.55 4.03
N LEU A 71 -16.88 10.15 3.04
CA LEU A 71 -16.99 11.58 2.78
C LEU A 71 -17.55 11.91 1.39
N GLU A 72 -17.67 10.92 0.49
CA GLU A 72 -18.18 11.12 -0.87
C GLU A 72 -19.59 11.72 -0.90
N GLY A 73 -20.51 11.22 -0.06
CA GLY A 73 -21.88 11.74 0.00
C GLY A 73 -21.96 13.19 0.50
N ILE A 74 -21.01 13.62 1.32
CA ILE A 74 -20.96 14.99 1.84
C ILE A 74 -20.36 15.91 0.76
N PHE A 75 -19.19 15.56 0.20
CA PHE A 75 -18.50 16.44 -0.74
C PHE A 75 -19.19 16.56 -2.11
N SER A 76 -19.85 15.50 -2.58
CA SER A 76 -20.58 15.52 -3.86
C SER A 76 -21.71 16.56 -3.88
N LEU A 77 -22.31 16.86 -2.72
CA LEU A 77 -23.38 17.86 -2.60
C LEU A 77 -22.86 19.30 -2.66
N PHE A 78 -21.63 19.55 -2.19
CA PHE A 78 -21.07 20.90 -2.05
C PHE A 78 -20.18 21.33 -3.22
N ILE A 79 -19.49 20.40 -3.88
CA ILE A 79 -18.48 20.73 -4.89
C ILE A 79 -18.96 20.26 -6.28
N PRO A 80 -19.30 21.17 -7.20
CA PRO A 80 -19.56 20.78 -8.58
C PRO A 80 -18.28 20.22 -9.22
N PHE A 81 -18.41 19.18 -10.06
CA PHE A 81 -17.29 18.46 -10.71
C PHE A 81 -16.36 17.65 -9.79
N TYR A 82 -16.80 17.30 -8.58
CA TYR A 82 -16.01 16.48 -7.66
C TYR A 82 -15.57 15.13 -8.25
N ASP A 83 -16.40 14.49 -9.08
CA ASP A 83 -16.06 13.22 -9.72
C ASP A 83 -14.89 13.32 -10.71
N GLU A 84 -14.72 14.46 -11.38
CA GLU A 84 -13.58 14.68 -12.29
C GLU A 84 -12.29 14.91 -11.50
N VAL A 85 -12.37 15.68 -10.41
CA VAL A 85 -11.23 15.89 -9.50
C VAL A 85 -10.78 14.58 -8.88
N LYS A 86 -11.73 13.72 -8.51
CA LYS A 86 -11.49 12.36 -8.03
C LYS A 86 -10.76 11.51 -9.09
N ALA A 87 -11.25 11.51 -10.33
CA ALA A 87 -10.60 10.79 -11.43
C ALA A 87 -9.18 11.30 -11.70
N LEU A 88 -8.95 12.61 -11.66
CA LEU A 88 -7.62 13.22 -11.79
C LEU A 88 -6.69 12.84 -10.64
N THR A 89 -7.21 12.76 -9.42
CA THR A 89 -6.43 12.35 -8.25
C THR A 89 -6.00 10.89 -8.36
N LEU A 90 -6.91 10.01 -8.78
CA LEU A 90 -6.61 8.60 -9.08
C LEU A 90 -5.57 8.45 -10.20
N LEU A 91 -5.74 9.22 -11.28
CA LEU A 91 -4.79 9.23 -12.40
C LEU A 91 -3.42 9.75 -11.96
N PHE A 92 -3.37 10.81 -11.14
CA PHE A 92 -2.14 11.32 -10.58
C PHE A 92 -1.41 10.27 -9.72
N LEU A 93 -2.13 9.56 -8.84
CA LEU A 93 -1.56 8.47 -8.05
C LEU A 93 -1.10 7.30 -8.93
N LEU A 94 -1.84 7.00 -10.00
CA LEU A 94 -1.48 5.97 -10.97
C LEU A 94 -0.19 6.31 -11.71
N VAL A 95 0.03 7.57 -12.08
CA VAL A 95 1.23 8.00 -12.82
C VAL A 95 2.44 8.17 -11.89
N THR A 96 2.25 8.80 -10.74
CA THR A 96 3.36 9.17 -9.85
C THR A 96 3.80 8.04 -8.90
N ARG A 97 2.91 7.08 -8.63
CA ARG A 97 3.19 5.86 -7.84
C ARG A 97 3.93 6.18 -6.54
N ALA A 98 5.01 5.45 -6.23
CA ALA A 98 5.81 5.63 -5.02
C ALA A 98 6.37 7.06 -4.87
N LYS A 99 6.78 7.70 -5.97
CA LYS A 99 7.36 9.06 -5.91
C LYS A 99 6.35 10.13 -5.47
N GLY A 100 5.07 9.93 -5.79
CA GLY A 100 3.98 10.81 -5.34
C GLY A 100 3.41 10.41 -3.97
N ALA A 101 3.33 9.11 -3.69
CA ALA A 101 2.76 8.61 -2.45
C ALA A 101 3.68 8.80 -1.22
N GLU A 102 4.99 8.67 -1.38
CA GLU A 102 5.97 8.88 -0.30
C GLU A 102 5.87 10.26 0.38
N PRO A 103 5.87 11.40 -0.35
CA PRO A 103 5.75 12.71 0.29
C PRO A 103 4.39 12.90 0.97
N ILE A 104 3.30 12.39 0.38
CA ILE A 104 1.96 12.42 0.99
C ILE A 104 1.97 11.64 2.32
N TYR A 105 2.54 10.44 2.31
CA TYR A 105 2.67 9.64 3.52
C TYR A 105 3.50 10.37 4.59
N LEU A 106 4.66 10.90 4.23
CA LEU A 106 5.58 11.50 5.19
C LEU A 106 5.08 12.82 5.79
N HIS A 107 4.38 13.64 5.01
CA HIS A 107 3.96 14.99 5.44
C HIS A 107 2.52 15.06 5.93
N VAL A 108 1.63 14.19 5.44
CA VAL A 108 0.20 14.25 5.79
C VAL A 108 -0.17 13.08 6.70
N ILE A 109 0.05 11.85 6.26
CA ILE A 109 -0.46 10.67 6.96
C ILE A 109 0.35 10.38 8.22
N ARG A 110 1.69 10.45 8.14
CA ARG A 110 2.58 10.09 9.24
C ARG A 110 2.37 10.99 10.47
N PRO A 111 2.25 12.32 10.37
CA PRO A 111 1.94 13.16 11.54
C PRO A 111 0.61 12.83 12.19
N LEU A 112 -0.42 12.51 11.40
CA LEU A 112 -1.75 12.12 11.88
C LEU A 112 -1.74 10.76 12.58
N LEU A 113 -0.92 9.81 12.08
CA LEU A 113 -0.84 8.46 12.61
C LEU A 113 0.10 8.34 13.82
N LYS A 114 1.12 9.21 13.92
CA LYS A 114 2.14 9.21 14.99
C LYS A 114 1.55 9.12 16.42
N PRO A 115 0.50 9.86 16.80
CA PRO A 115 -0.06 9.75 18.15
C PRO A 115 -0.76 8.40 18.41
N TYR A 116 -1.22 7.72 17.36
CA TYR A 116 -1.99 6.48 17.46
C TYR A 116 -1.14 5.22 17.22
N THR A 117 0.18 5.32 17.08
CA THR A 117 1.03 4.17 16.73
C THR A 117 0.90 3.04 17.73
N ALA A 118 0.88 3.35 19.04
CA ALA A 118 0.73 2.34 20.08
C ALA A 118 -0.60 1.59 19.98
N SER A 119 -1.69 2.30 19.67
CA SER A 119 -3.01 1.69 19.51
C SER A 119 -3.11 0.85 18.23
N VAL A 120 -2.50 1.31 17.14
CA VAL A 120 -2.42 0.56 15.88
C VAL A 120 -1.57 -0.70 16.04
N ASP A 121 -0.43 -0.60 16.70
CA ASP A 121 0.45 -1.75 16.98
C ASP A 121 -0.29 -2.79 17.84
N ALA A 122 -1.00 -2.35 18.89
CA ALA A 122 -1.80 -3.26 19.72
C ALA A 122 -2.93 -3.95 18.92
N LEU A 123 -3.59 -3.22 18.01
CA LEU A 123 -4.62 -3.81 17.14
C LEU A 123 -4.03 -4.83 16.15
N LEU A 124 -2.84 -4.56 15.62
CA LEU A 124 -2.13 -5.48 14.74
C LEU A 124 -1.67 -6.74 15.48
N ASP A 125 -1.19 -6.61 16.72
CA ASP A 125 -0.84 -7.75 17.56
C ASP A 125 -2.07 -8.61 17.86
N LEU A 126 -3.21 -7.99 18.17
CA LEU A 126 -4.46 -8.70 18.37
C LEU A 126 -4.90 -9.43 17.09
N ALA A 127 -4.85 -8.75 15.93
CA ALA A 127 -5.19 -9.36 14.64
C ALA A 127 -4.26 -10.54 14.30
N ARG A 128 -2.97 -10.43 14.64
CA ARG A 128 -1.99 -11.51 14.49
C ARG A 128 -2.35 -12.71 15.36
N MET A 129 -2.70 -12.49 16.63
CA MET A 129 -3.13 -13.57 17.53
C MET A 129 -4.36 -14.30 16.97
N PHE A 130 -5.35 -13.57 16.47
CA PHE A 130 -6.51 -14.18 15.80
C PHE A 130 -6.10 -14.96 14.54
N GLY A 131 -5.20 -14.41 13.73
CA GLY A 131 -4.65 -15.08 12.55
C GLY A 131 -3.94 -16.39 12.88
N ASP A 132 -3.12 -16.41 13.94
CA ASP A 132 -2.42 -17.59 14.41
C ASP A 132 -3.40 -18.66 14.90
N ILE A 133 -4.46 -18.26 15.63
CA ILE A 133 -5.53 -19.18 16.06
C ILE A 133 -6.26 -19.78 14.85
N ILE A 134 -6.66 -18.96 13.88
CA ILE A 134 -7.35 -19.42 12.66
C ILE A 134 -6.46 -20.38 11.88
N PHE A 135 -5.16 -20.06 11.75
CA PHE A 135 -4.19 -20.90 11.06
C PHE A 135 -4.01 -22.26 11.74
N VAL A 136 -3.90 -22.28 13.07
CA VAL A 136 -3.82 -23.52 13.83
C VAL A 136 -5.09 -24.34 13.63
N LEU A 137 -6.26 -23.71 13.75
CA LEU A 137 -7.55 -24.37 13.60
C LEU A 137 -7.78 -24.93 12.19
N SER A 138 -7.32 -24.24 11.15
CA SER A 138 -7.40 -24.72 9.76
C SER A 138 -6.38 -25.83 9.44
N THR A 139 -5.26 -25.86 10.16
CA THR A 139 -4.22 -26.89 9.99
C THR A 139 -4.52 -28.15 10.80
N PHE A 140 -5.41 -28.07 11.81
CA PHE A 140 -5.88 -29.26 12.52
C PHE A 140 -6.67 -30.17 11.57
N PRO A 141 -6.19 -31.41 11.32
CA PRO A 141 -6.93 -32.34 10.49
C PRO A 141 -8.20 -32.77 11.24
N ILE A 142 -9.36 -32.35 10.73
CA ILE A 142 -10.65 -32.88 11.15
C ILE A 142 -10.66 -34.36 10.74
N ARG A 143 -10.60 -35.23 11.74
CA ARG A 143 -10.68 -36.70 11.57
C ARG A 143 -12.11 -37.17 11.76
#